data_AF-A0A2P7SE65-F1
#
_entry.id   AF-A0A2P7SE65-F1
#
_cell.length_a   1.000
_cell.length_b   1.000
_cell.length_c   1.000
_cell.angle_alpha   90.00
_cell.angle_beta   90.00
_cell.angle_gamma   90.00
#
_symmetry.space_group_name_H-M   'P 1'
#
loop_
_entity.id
_entity.type
_entity.pdbx_description
1 polymer ?
#
loop_
_entity_poly.entity_id
_entity_poly.type
_entity_poly.pdbx_seq_one_letter_code
_entity_poly.pdbx_strand_id
1 'polypeptide(L)'
;MEFAKDRQTSIPLNERPDLDDKDELVELIHMLDFAKQNRRLHEQLYQLHSRGPLWDGDVISKSDRDELLSIGACAKVCVKGEDGFNACTYFGRSLLRIFDWLHGPLVEAGARAKVAA
;
A
#
# COMPACT_ATOMS: atom_id res chain seq x y z
N MET A 1 -8.81 19.78 -25.70
CA MET A 1 -8.07 18.69 -25.04
C MET A 1 -9.04 18.11 -24.01
N GLU A 2 -9.65 16.98 -24.33
CA GLU A 2 -10.75 16.41 -23.55
C GLU A 2 -10.17 15.37 -22.60
N PHE A 3 -10.31 15.59 -21.30
CA PHE A 3 -9.85 14.65 -20.29
C PHE A 3 -10.91 13.56 -20.12
N ALA A 4 -10.50 12.29 -20.24
CA ALA A 4 -11.38 11.13 -20.13
C ALA A 4 -12.25 11.19 -18.85
N LYS A 5 -13.56 11.01 -19.02
CA LYS A 5 -14.63 11.22 -18.03
C LYS A 5 -14.69 10.19 -16.89
N ASP A 6 -13.79 9.19 -16.85
CA ASP A 6 -13.91 8.04 -15.95
C ASP A 6 -12.78 7.91 -14.91
N ARG A 7 -12.17 9.02 -14.48
CA ARG A 7 -11.37 8.97 -13.25
C ARG A 7 -12.33 9.06 -12.07
N GLN A 8 -12.51 7.94 -11.38
CA GLN A 8 -13.18 7.91 -10.08
C GLN A 8 -12.33 8.70 -9.07
N THR A 9 -12.53 10.02 -9.02
CA THR A 9 -11.82 10.98 -8.16
C THR A 9 -12.31 10.98 -6.72
N SER A 10 -13.32 10.16 -6.41
CA SER A 10 -13.84 9.98 -5.07
C SER A 10 -13.68 8.53 -4.63
N ILE A 11 -13.10 8.35 -3.45
CA ILE A 11 -13.26 7.13 -2.68
C ILE A 11 -14.78 6.99 -2.40
N PRO A 12 -15.43 5.86 -2.69
CA PRO A 12 -16.84 5.67 -2.40
C PRO A 12 -17.12 5.94 -0.92
N LEU A 13 -17.97 6.94 -0.62
CA LEU A 13 -18.30 7.34 0.76
C LEU A 13 -18.90 6.21 1.60
N ASN A 14 -19.46 5.18 0.95
CA ASN A 14 -20.09 4.03 1.58
C ASN A 14 -19.12 2.89 1.97
N GLU A 15 -17.82 3.03 1.69
CA GLU A 15 -16.78 2.06 2.11
C GLU A 15 -15.87 2.59 3.24
N ARG A 16 -16.18 3.76 3.81
CA ARG A 16 -15.52 4.30 5.01
C ARG A 16 -16.56 4.63 6.09
N PRO A 17 -16.88 3.69 6.98
CA PRO A 17 -17.88 3.90 8.03
C PRO A 17 -17.51 4.90 9.15
N ASP A 18 -16.31 5.49 9.18
CA ASP A 18 -15.76 5.94 10.48
C ASP A 18 -14.66 7.02 10.41
N LEU A 19 -14.69 7.97 9.45
CA LEU A 19 -13.88 9.21 9.61
C LEU A 19 -14.57 10.16 10.60
N ASP A 20 -14.65 9.76 11.87
CA ASP A 20 -15.40 10.46 12.91
C ASP A 20 -14.57 11.58 13.59
N ASP A 21 -13.27 11.69 13.29
CA ASP A 21 -12.35 12.68 13.88
C ASP A 21 -11.45 13.39 12.84
N LYS A 22 -11.10 14.65 13.11
CA LYS A 22 -10.21 15.49 12.31
C LYS A 22 -8.83 14.87 12.14
N ASP A 23 -8.35 14.13 13.13
CA ASP A 23 -7.02 13.52 13.11
C ASP A 23 -6.90 12.46 12.01
N GLU A 24 -7.95 11.66 11.79
CA GLU A 24 -7.97 10.66 10.72
C GLU A 24 -8.03 11.28 9.33
N LEU A 25 -8.71 12.43 9.18
CA LEU A 25 -8.70 13.20 7.93
C LEU A 25 -7.31 13.73 7.62
N VAL A 26 -6.60 14.23 8.64
CA VAL A 26 -5.21 14.70 8.49
C VAL A 26 -4.29 13.55 8.11
N GLU A 27 -4.43 12.38 8.75
CA GLU A 27 -3.66 11.19 8.41
C GLU A 27 -3.91 10.76 6.96
N LEU A 28 -5.17 10.78 6.50
CA LEU A 28 -5.51 10.49 5.11
C LEU A 28 -4.84 11.45 4.13
N ILE A 29 -4.85 12.76 4.42
CA ILE A 29 -4.19 13.78 3.59
C ILE A 29 -2.68 13.49 3.53
N HIS A 30 -2.05 13.19 4.66
CA HIS A 30 -0.63 12.85 4.69
C HIS A 30 -0.31 11.58 3.89
N MET A 31 -1.12 10.52 4.01
CA MET A 31 -0.96 9.30 3.21
C MET A 31 -1.11 9.58 1.71
N LEU A 32 -2.07 10.43 1.32
CA LEU A 32 -2.28 10.83 -0.07
C LEU A 32 -1.07 11.59 -0.64
N ASP A 33 -0.57 12.57 0.08
CA ASP A 33 0.59 13.36 -0.36
C ASP A 33 1.86 12.50 -0.41
N PHE A 34 2.05 11.63 0.58
CA PHE A 34 3.16 10.68 0.59
C PHE A 34 3.10 9.72 -0.61
N ALA A 35 1.94 9.12 -0.89
CA ALA A 35 1.77 8.17 -1.99
C ALA A 35 1.92 8.83 -3.38
N LYS A 36 1.56 10.11 -3.52
CA LYS A 36 1.82 10.89 -4.75
C LYS A 36 3.31 11.11 -4.98
N GLN A 37 4.06 11.44 -3.93
CA GLN A 37 5.48 11.76 -4.02
C GLN A 37 6.35 10.51 -4.15
N ASN A 38 5.91 9.37 -3.60
CA ASN A 38 6.71 8.16 -3.46
C ASN A 38 6.16 6.96 -4.25
N ARG A 39 5.75 7.18 -5.51
CA ARG A 39 5.18 6.13 -6.37
C ARG A 39 6.03 4.85 -6.45
N ARG A 40 7.37 4.95 -6.40
CA ARG A 40 8.27 3.79 -6.45
C ARG A 40 8.04 2.77 -5.32
N LEU A 41 7.52 3.21 -4.18
CA LEU A 41 7.30 2.34 -3.01
C LEU A 41 6.12 1.37 -3.20
N HIS A 42 5.26 1.63 -4.19
CA HIS A 42 4.03 0.88 -4.41
C HIS A 42 4.29 -0.62 -4.60
N GLU A 43 5.25 -0.97 -5.46
CA GLU A 43 5.57 -2.37 -5.75
C GLU A 43 6.14 -3.09 -4.52
N GLN A 44 7.04 -2.45 -3.78
CA GLN A 44 7.62 -3.03 -2.58
C GLN A 44 6.57 -3.21 -1.47
N LEU A 45 5.66 -2.24 -1.28
CA LEU A 45 4.58 -2.34 -0.31
C LEU A 45 3.56 -3.41 -0.71
N TYR A 46 3.24 -3.51 -2.00
CA TYR A 46 2.41 -4.60 -2.52
C TYR A 46 3.04 -5.97 -2.26
N GLN A 47 4.35 -6.12 -2.48
CA GLN A 47 5.07 -7.37 -2.20
C GLN A 47 4.96 -7.76 -0.71
N LEU A 48 5.19 -6.81 0.19
CA LEU A 48 5.08 -7.03 1.64
C LEU A 48 3.66 -7.44 2.05
N HIS A 49 2.63 -6.84 1.43
CA HIS A 49 1.23 -7.17 1.72
C HIS A 49 0.81 -8.53 1.16
N SER A 50 1.20 -8.84 -0.08
CA SER A 50 0.73 -10.04 -0.79
C SER A 50 1.50 -11.31 -0.43
N ARG A 51 2.79 -11.18 -0.11
CA ARG A 51 3.70 -12.33 0.11
C ARG A 51 4.35 -12.33 1.50
N GLY A 52 4.12 -11.31 2.31
CA GLY A 52 4.76 -11.17 3.62
C GLY A 52 4.23 -12.14 4.69
N PRO A 53 4.97 -12.31 5.80
CA PRO A 53 6.27 -11.69 6.08
C PRO A 53 7.42 -12.22 5.20
N LEU A 54 8.23 -11.32 4.63
CA LEU A 54 9.30 -11.63 3.67
C LEU A 54 10.66 -11.72 4.35
N TRP A 55 11.45 -12.73 3.99
CA TRP A 55 12.87 -12.77 4.33
C TRP A 55 13.61 -11.59 3.70
N ASP A 56 14.62 -11.02 4.37
CA ASP A 56 15.40 -9.88 3.86
C ASP A 56 16.04 -10.13 2.49
N GLY A 57 16.34 -11.40 2.18
CA GLY A 57 16.86 -11.82 0.88
C GLY A 57 15.84 -11.78 -0.27
N ASP A 58 14.54 -11.80 0.05
CA ASP A 58 13.44 -11.91 -0.93
C ASP A 58 12.78 -10.55 -1.24
N VAL A 59 13.19 -9.49 -0.57
CA VAL A 59 12.69 -8.12 -0.77
C VAL A 59 13.16 -7.59 -2.13
N ILE A 60 12.23 -7.08 -2.97
CA ILE A 60 12.53 -6.54 -4.32
C ILE A 60 13.57 -5.41 -4.24
N SER A 61 13.39 -4.47 -3.32
CA SER A 61 14.22 -3.29 -3.15
C SER A 61 14.41 -3.00 -1.66
N LYS A 62 15.62 -3.26 -1.16
CA LYS A 62 15.96 -3.03 0.27
C LYS A 62 15.85 -1.56 0.67
N SER A 63 16.22 -0.64 -0.22
CA SER A 63 16.08 0.80 0.02
C SER A 63 14.62 1.23 0.15
N ASP A 64 13.75 0.71 -0.72
CA ASP A 64 12.31 1.03 -0.65
C ASP A 64 11.67 0.39 0.60
N ARG A 65 12.09 -0.83 0.97
CA ARG A 65 11.68 -1.46 2.23
C ARG A 65 12.12 -0.65 3.43
N ASP A 66 13.36 -0.17 3.47
CA ASP A 66 13.90 0.60 4.60
C ASP A 66 13.15 1.92 4.79
N GLU A 67 12.67 2.53 3.71
CA GLU A 67 11.80 3.71 3.79
C GLU A 67 10.38 3.37 4.25
N LEU A 68 9.81 2.27 3.78
CA LEU A 68 8.54 1.77 4.32
C LEU A 68 8.66 1.43 5.82
N LEU A 69 9.83 0.95 6.25
CA LEU A 69 10.13 0.70 7.66
C LEU A 69 10.23 2.01 8.45
N SER A 70 10.89 3.05 7.91
CA SER A 70 11.08 4.33 8.60
C SER A 70 9.76 5.08 8.85
N ILE A 71 8.77 4.90 7.98
CA ILE A 71 7.42 5.49 8.14
C ILE A 71 6.44 4.56 8.86
N GLY A 72 6.85 3.36 9.26
CA GLY A 72 5.98 2.38 9.95
C GLY A 72 5.01 1.60 9.06
N ALA A 73 5.15 1.65 7.73
CA ALA A 73 4.38 0.85 6.78
C ALA A 73 4.88 -0.61 6.69
N CYS A 74 6.12 -0.84 7.11
CA CYS A 74 6.75 -2.15 7.27
C CYS A 74 7.25 -2.30 8.71
N ALA A 75 7.30 -3.54 9.21
CA ALA A 75 7.93 -3.88 10.48
C ALA A 75 8.89 -5.06 10.31
N LYS A 76 10.03 -5.03 11.01
CA LYS A 76 10.89 -6.22 11.16
C LYS A 76 10.29 -7.14 12.21
N VAL A 77 10.16 -8.42 11.89
CA VAL A 77 9.52 -9.42 12.74
C VAL A 77 10.33 -10.71 12.79
N CYS A 78 10.18 -11.47 13.88
CA CYS A 78 10.69 -12.83 13.98
C CYS A 78 9.63 -13.80 13.44
N VAL A 79 10.03 -14.77 12.63
CA VAL A 79 9.13 -15.82 12.13
C VAL A 79 9.69 -17.16 12.55
N LYS A 80 8.92 -17.93 13.34
CA LYS A 80 9.30 -19.28 13.81
C LYS A 80 10.66 -19.34 14.52
N GLY A 81 11.01 -18.28 15.26
CA GLY A 81 12.28 -18.19 15.99
C GLY A 81 13.46 -17.67 15.17
N GLU A 82 13.24 -17.28 13.91
CA GLU A 82 14.25 -16.69 13.04
C GLU A 82 14.03 -15.18 12.86
N ASP A 83 15.11 -14.41 13.02
CA ASP A 83 15.15 -12.95 12.80
C ASP A 83 15.43 -12.63 11.34
N GLY A 84 14.88 -11.54 10.82
CA GLY A 84 15.20 -11.04 9.47
C GLY A 84 14.00 -10.93 8.52
N PHE A 85 12.79 -11.20 9.02
CA PHE A 85 11.57 -11.07 8.25
C PHE A 85 10.96 -9.67 8.31
N ASN A 86 10.19 -9.32 7.28
CA ASN A 86 9.60 -8.00 7.07
C ASN A 86 8.11 -8.15 6.76
N ALA A 87 7.26 -7.60 7.62
CA ALA A 87 5.82 -7.69 7.51
C ALA A 87 5.20 -6.33 7.16
N CYS A 88 4.13 -6.35 6.36
CA CYS A 88 3.26 -5.20 6.16
C CYS A 88 2.46 -4.93 7.43
N THR A 89 2.42 -3.67 7.87
CA THR A 89 1.62 -3.24 9.03
C THR A 89 0.19 -2.86 8.59
N TYR A 90 -0.71 -2.59 9.55
CA TYR A 90 -2.03 -2.05 9.21
C TYR A 90 -1.94 -0.67 8.55
N PHE A 91 -1.02 0.18 8.99
CA PHE A 91 -0.73 1.45 8.31
C PHE A 91 -0.25 1.21 6.87
N GLY A 92 0.67 0.25 6.67
CA GLY A 92 1.11 -0.15 5.33
C GLY A 92 -0.04 -0.64 4.44
N ARG A 93 -0.98 -1.42 4.98
CA ARG A 93 -2.17 -1.86 4.26
C ARG A 93 -3.08 -0.67 3.87
N SER A 94 -3.30 0.28 4.77
CA SER A 94 -4.07 1.49 4.47
C SER A 94 -3.40 2.32 3.37
N LEU A 95 -2.08 2.51 3.47
CA LEU A 95 -1.29 3.22 2.49
C LEU A 95 -1.31 2.52 1.11
N LEU A 96 -1.27 1.18 1.07
CA LEU A 96 -1.38 0.42 -0.17
C LEU A 96 -2.70 0.70 -0.90
N ARG A 97 -3.83 0.77 -0.17
CA ARG A 97 -5.12 1.13 -0.78
C ARG A 97 -5.09 2.52 -1.43
N ILE A 98 -4.34 3.46 -0.84
CA ILE A 98 -4.16 4.80 -1.41
C ILE A 98 -3.28 4.75 -2.67
N PHE A 99 -2.19 3.97 -2.65
CA PHE A 99 -1.38 3.74 -3.85
C PHE A 99 -2.20 3.10 -4.98
N ASP A 100 -2.99 2.07 -4.69
CA ASP A 100 -3.85 1.40 -5.66
C ASP A 100 -4.92 2.35 -6.24
N TRP A 101 -5.50 3.21 -5.40
CA TRP A 101 -6.46 4.23 -5.84
C TRP A 101 -5.81 5.29 -6.75
N LEU A 102 -4.58 5.74 -6.43
CA LEU A 102 -3.87 6.76 -7.21
C LEU A 102 -3.27 6.24 -8.52
N HIS A 103 -2.69 5.03 -8.49
CA HIS A 103 -1.81 4.52 -9.55
C HIS A 103 -2.32 3.23 -10.21
N GLY A 104 -3.45 2.69 -9.75
CA GLY A 104 -4.04 1.43 -10.20
C GLY A 104 -3.51 0.22 -9.41
N PRO A 105 -4.34 -0.81 -9.16
CA PRO A 105 -3.92 -1.96 -8.36
C PRO A 105 -2.83 -2.77 -9.07
N LEU A 106 -1.83 -3.20 -8.30
CA LEU A 106 -0.85 -4.17 -8.77
C LEU A 106 -1.45 -5.59 -8.66
N VAL A 107 -1.22 -6.39 -9.70
CA VAL A 107 -1.61 -7.80 -9.75
C VAL A 107 -0.40 -8.63 -10.14
N GLU A 108 -0.24 -9.79 -9.52
CA GLU A 108 0.82 -10.71 -9.91
C GLU A 108 0.65 -11.13 -11.38
N ALA A 109 1.75 -11.22 -12.11
CA ALA A 109 1.76 -11.77 -13.46
C ALA A 109 1.20 -13.21 -13.44
N GLY A 110 -0.04 -13.37 -13.90
CA GLY A 110 -0.78 -14.64 -13.89
C GLY A 110 -2.17 -14.56 -13.27
N ALA A 111 -2.46 -13.55 -12.46
CA ALA A 111 -3.78 -13.30 -11.90
C ALA A 111 -4.65 -12.54 -12.91
N ARG A 112 -5.21 -13.23 -13.91
CA ARG A 112 -6.31 -12.65 -14.69
C ARG A 112 -7.48 -12.40 -13.74
N ALA A 113 -7.83 -11.12 -13.56
CA ALA A 113 -9.10 -10.75 -12.95
C ALA A 113 -10.23 -11.44 -13.71
N LYS A 114 -10.98 -12.31 -13.03
CA LYS A 114 -12.30 -12.70 -13.51
C LYS A 114 -13.17 -11.46 -13.37
N VAL A 115 -13.27 -10.69 -14.45
CA VAL A 115 -14.32 -9.68 -14.58
C VAL A 115 -15.63 -10.44 -14.59
N ALA A 116 -16.44 -10.25 -13.54
CA ALA A 116 -17.78 -10.80 -13.46
C ALA A 116 -18.62 -10.23 -14.61
N ALA A 117 -19.27 -11.13 -15.35
CA ALA A 117 -20.22 -10.84 -16.42
C ALA A 117 -21.59 -10.44 -15.85
#